data_AF-A0A1X4G7B0-F1
#
_entry.id   AF-A0A1X4G7B0-F1
#
_cell.length_a   1.000
_cell.length_b   1.000
_cell.length_c   1.000
_cell.angle_alpha   90.00
_cell.angle_beta   90.00
_cell.angle_gamma   90.00
#
_symmetry.space_group_name_H-M   'P 1'
#
loop_
_entity.id
_entity.type
_entity.pdbx_description
1 polymer ?
#
loop_
_entity_poly.entity_id
_entity_poly.type
_entity_poly.pdbx_seq_one_letter_code
_entity_poly.pdbx_strand_id
1 'polypeptide(L)'
;MGAKRQEEILEWEWANKWAKAMWQKLCELNEENLVLRQKNDSLSEKHLQSLQDIHSNTQHLPEILSILRQISEKYQRIDTFSDPSQLHGESEQIGEQKNYFSTDQKQCSDDYIIDDPQVISLVETYNSHGDFLDKIEVSETEDSKSHRWCGGKDPAIFEANHKSRGDYWIIDNQYLVPKYGQKINQHSYETISILFECLNYHYNDSVALRSMILVKPAKVSPIHDQEKWKLQDTGTLQF
;
A
#
# COMPACT_ATOMS: atom_id res chain seq x y z
N MET A 1 71.77 -3.53 -20.56
CA MET A 1 70.88 -2.84 -21.53
C MET A 1 69.71 -3.68 -22.05
N GLY A 2 69.66 -5.00 -21.81
CA GLY A 2 68.55 -5.87 -22.28
C GLY A 2 67.32 -5.92 -21.35
N ALA A 3 67.54 -6.03 -20.03
CA ALA A 3 66.45 -6.22 -19.06
C ALA A 3 65.44 -5.06 -19.00
N LYS A 4 65.91 -3.80 -18.97
CA LYS A 4 65.01 -2.62 -18.98
C LYS A 4 64.11 -2.54 -20.20
N ARG A 5 64.60 -2.95 -21.37
CA ARG A 5 63.80 -2.97 -22.61
C ARG A 5 62.73 -4.06 -22.58
N GLN A 6 62.99 -5.20 -21.93
CA GLN A 6 61.98 -6.25 -21.79
C GLN A 6 60.88 -5.86 -20.80
N GLU A 7 61.24 -5.15 -19.73
CA GLU A 7 60.28 -4.63 -18.75
C GLU A 7 59.34 -3.57 -19.37
N GLU A 8 59.89 -2.62 -20.14
CA GLU A 8 59.10 -1.61 -20.88
C GLU A 8 58.14 -2.24 -21.91
N ILE A 9 58.55 -3.34 -22.57
CA ILE A 9 57.68 -4.06 -23.51
C ILE A 9 56.51 -4.74 -22.77
N LEU A 10 56.77 -5.38 -21.64
CA LEU A 10 55.73 -6.04 -20.84
C LEU A 10 54.74 -5.04 -20.25
N GLU A 11 55.20 -3.89 -19.79
CA GLU A 11 54.33 -2.80 -19.33
C GLU A 11 53.43 -2.27 -20.45
N TRP A 12 53.98 -2.08 -21.66
CA TRP A 12 53.21 -1.64 -22.81
C TRP A 12 52.17 -2.67 -23.26
N GLU A 13 52.52 -3.96 -23.29
CA GLU A 13 51.60 -5.04 -23.61
C GLU A 13 50.45 -5.14 -22.59
N TRP A 14 50.78 -5.00 -21.29
CA TRP A 14 49.79 -4.97 -20.22
C TRP A 14 48.84 -3.78 -20.37
N ALA A 15 49.38 -2.58 -20.57
CA ALA A 15 48.59 -1.36 -20.75
C ALA A 15 47.67 -1.45 -21.97
N ASN A 16 48.15 -2.01 -23.09
CA ASN A 16 47.37 -2.21 -24.31
C ASN A 16 46.24 -3.23 -24.10
N LYS A 17 46.51 -4.34 -23.41
CA LYS A 17 45.49 -5.34 -23.06
C LYS A 17 44.42 -4.76 -22.14
N TRP A 18 44.83 -3.97 -21.15
CA TRP A 18 43.92 -3.28 -20.24
C TRP A 18 43.04 -2.26 -20.96
N ALA A 19 43.62 -1.44 -21.84
CA ALA A 19 42.88 -0.45 -22.63
C ALA A 19 41.82 -1.10 -23.53
N LYS A 20 42.15 -2.23 -24.17
CA LYS A 20 41.18 -2.99 -24.99
C LYS A 20 40.03 -3.54 -24.15
N ALA A 21 40.32 -4.14 -22.98
CA ALA A 21 39.30 -4.65 -22.09
C ALA A 21 38.38 -3.54 -21.57
N MET A 22 38.96 -2.40 -21.21
CA MET A 22 38.20 -1.22 -20.75
C MET A 22 37.30 -0.68 -21.85
N TRP A 23 37.81 -0.56 -23.08
CA TRP A 23 37.02 -0.11 -24.22
C TRP A 23 35.85 -1.05 -24.52
N GLN A 24 36.08 -2.36 -24.46
CA GLN A 24 35.01 -3.34 -24.63
C GLN A 24 33.93 -3.20 -23.57
N LYS A 25 34.32 -3.05 -22.29
CA LYS A 25 33.36 -2.83 -21.20
C LYS A 25 32.56 -1.53 -21.39
N LEU A 26 33.20 -0.48 -21.88
CA LEU A 26 32.54 0.80 -22.17
C LEU A 26 31.51 0.66 -23.32
N CYS A 27 31.84 -0.11 -24.36
CA CYS A 27 30.89 -0.43 -25.43
C CYS A 27 29.67 -1.20 -24.90
N GLU A 28 29.89 -2.24 -24.09
CA GLU A 28 28.80 -3.03 -23.46
C GLU A 28 27.88 -2.14 -22.62
N LEU A 29 28.46 -1.30 -21.74
CA LEU A 29 27.68 -0.38 -20.90
C LEU A 29 26.90 0.64 -21.71
N ASN A 30 27.45 1.11 -22.84
CA ASN A 30 26.76 2.05 -23.71
C ASN A 30 25.57 1.40 -24.41
N GLU A 31 25.71 0.14 -24.84
CA GLU A 31 24.63 -0.64 -25.43
C GLU A 31 23.51 -0.94 -24.42
N GLU A 32 23.86 -1.35 -23.20
CA GLU A 32 22.90 -1.52 -22.10
C GLU A 32 22.13 -0.22 -21.81
N ASN A 33 22.83 0.91 -21.75
CA ASN A 33 22.20 2.22 -21.57
C ASN A 33 21.23 2.58 -22.70
N LEU A 34 21.57 2.24 -23.95
CA LEU A 34 20.70 2.47 -25.09
C LEU A 34 19.39 1.67 -24.97
N VAL A 35 19.50 0.38 -24.62
CA VAL A 35 18.34 -0.50 -24.41
C VAL A 35 17.47 0.00 -23.25
N LEU A 36 18.09 0.45 -22.16
CA LEU A 36 17.36 1.02 -21.02
C LEU A 36 16.59 2.28 -21.41
N ARG A 37 17.20 3.17 -22.20
CA ARG A 37 16.52 4.37 -22.72
C ARG A 37 15.31 4.01 -23.58
N GLN A 38 15.47 3.09 -24.52
CA GLN A 38 14.36 2.63 -25.36
C GLN A 38 13.21 2.02 -24.55
N LYS A 39 13.51 1.22 -23.52
CA LYS A 39 12.49 0.68 -22.62
C LYS A 39 11.77 1.77 -21.84
N ASN A 40 12.51 2.77 -21.35
CA ASN A 40 11.94 3.89 -20.62
C ASN A 40 11.02 4.75 -21.51
N ASP A 41 11.41 4.98 -22.77
CA ASP A 41 10.60 5.71 -23.75
C ASP A 41 9.31 4.93 -24.06
N SER A 42 9.40 3.63 -24.31
CA SER A 42 8.23 2.77 -24.54
C SER A 42 7.29 2.71 -23.34
N LEU A 43 7.84 2.67 -22.12
CA LEU A 43 7.05 2.70 -20.89
C LEU A 43 6.32 4.04 -20.75
N SER A 44 7.00 5.15 -21.02
CA SER A 44 6.41 6.49 -20.99
C SER A 44 5.25 6.65 -21.98
N GLU A 45 5.39 6.10 -23.19
CA GLU A 45 4.34 6.09 -24.20
C GLU A 45 3.11 5.28 -23.76
N LYS A 46 3.32 4.11 -23.15
CA LYS A 46 2.23 3.30 -22.58
C LYS A 46 1.49 4.02 -21.45
N HIS A 47 2.22 4.70 -20.57
CA HIS A 47 1.60 5.49 -19.51
C HIS A 47 0.76 6.64 -20.09
N LEU A 48 1.28 7.33 -21.10
CA LEU A 48 0.55 8.41 -21.76
C LEU A 48 -0.74 7.90 -22.41
N GLN A 49 -0.69 6.76 -23.09
CA GLN A 49 -1.88 6.13 -23.67
C GLN A 49 -2.91 5.77 -22.58
N SER A 50 -2.47 5.15 -21.48
CA SER A 50 -3.37 4.81 -20.38
C SER A 50 -4.05 6.05 -19.77
N LEU A 51 -3.34 7.18 -19.67
CA LEU A 51 -3.91 8.43 -19.18
C LEU A 51 -4.96 8.99 -20.15
N GLN A 52 -4.72 8.89 -21.46
CA GLN A 52 -5.69 9.29 -22.47
C GLN A 52 -6.95 8.42 -22.43
N ASP A 53 -6.79 7.11 -22.22
CA ASP A 53 -7.91 6.18 -22.09
C ASP A 53 -8.73 6.48 -20.82
N ILE A 54 -8.08 6.71 -19.68
CA ILE A 54 -8.74 7.13 -18.44
C ILE A 54 -9.49 8.45 -18.66
N HIS A 55 -8.88 9.43 -19.30
CA HIS A 55 -9.53 10.71 -19.59
C HIS A 55 -10.78 10.51 -20.47
N SER A 56 -10.66 9.73 -21.55
CA SER A 56 -11.76 9.44 -22.46
C SER A 56 -12.92 8.72 -21.75
N ASN A 57 -12.62 7.83 -20.81
CA ASN A 57 -13.63 7.10 -20.03
C ASN A 57 -14.28 7.95 -18.94
N THR A 58 -13.55 8.94 -18.40
CA THR A 58 -13.99 9.74 -17.25
C THR A 58 -14.58 11.10 -17.63
N GLN A 59 -14.40 11.57 -18.87
CA GLN A 59 -14.81 12.90 -19.32
C GLN A 59 -16.30 13.24 -19.10
N HIS A 60 -17.18 12.24 -19.11
CA HIS A 60 -18.63 12.44 -18.95
C HIS A 60 -19.12 12.34 -17.49
N LEU A 61 -18.26 11.91 -16.55
CA LEU A 61 -18.64 11.75 -15.14
C LEU A 61 -19.19 13.04 -14.51
N PRO A 62 -18.62 14.24 -14.75
CA PRO A 62 -19.15 15.47 -14.14
C PRO A 62 -20.60 15.76 -14.55
N GLU A 63 -20.94 15.49 -15.80
CA GLU A 63 -22.31 15.67 -16.30
C GLU A 63 -23.27 14.66 -15.67
N ILE A 64 -22.87 13.38 -15.61
CA ILE A 64 -23.64 12.32 -14.95
C ILE A 64 -23.89 12.67 -13.47
N LEU A 65 -22.87 13.10 -12.74
CA LEU A 65 -22.98 13.50 -11.34
C LEU A 65 -23.91 14.71 -11.16
N SER A 66 -23.86 15.69 -12.07
CA SER A 66 -24.76 16.83 -12.07
C SER A 66 -26.23 16.40 -12.26
N ILE A 67 -26.48 15.46 -13.18
CA ILE A 67 -27.81 14.90 -13.42
C ILE A 67 -28.31 14.15 -12.18
N LEU A 68 -27.49 13.27 -11.60
CA LEU A 68 -27.85 12.51 -10.40
C LEU A 68 -28.20 13.42 -9.22
N ARG A 69 -27.44 14.51 -9.02
CA ARG A 69 -27.75 15.53 -8.00
C ARG A 69 -29.11 16.20 -8.25
N GLN A 70 -29.40 16.60 -9.49
CA GLN A 70 -30.69 17.20 -9.80
C GLN A 70 -31.85 16.23 -9.55
N ILE A 71 -31.65 14.94 -9.81
CA ILE A 71 -32.63 13.89 -9.55
C ILE A 71 -32.85 13.74 -8.03
N SER A 72 -31.79 13.63 -7.23
CA SER A 72 -31.91 13.47 -5.78
C SER A 72 -32.58 14.67 -5.11
N GLU A 73 -32.26 15.89 -5.55
CA GLU A 73 -32.92 17.12 -5.08
C GLU A 73 -34.43 17.13 -5.38
N LYS A 74 -34.86 16.55 -6.51
CA LYS A 74 -36.29 16.43 -6.84
C LYS A 74 -36.98 15.42 -5.93
N TYR A 75 -36.35 14.28 -5.63
CA TYR A 75 -36.93 13.28 -4.73
C TYR A 75 -37.08 13.78 -3.29
N GLN A 76 -36.08 14.49 -2.75
CA GLN A 76 -36.17 15.04 -1.39
C GLN A 76 -37.29 16.07 -1.24
N ARG A 77 -37.68 16.79 -2.31
CA ARG A 77 -38.81 17.71 -2.29
C ARG A 77 -40.17 17.01 -2.29
N ILE A 78 -40.24 15.78 -2.80
CA ILE A 78 -41.48 14.98 -2.86
C ILE A 78 -41.82 14.38 -1.48
N ASP A 79 -40.81 13.95 -0.71
CA ASP A 79 -41.00 13.42 0.65
C ASP A 79 -41.49 14.49 1.65
N THR A 80 -41.18 15.77 1.42
CA THR A 80 -41.70 16.87 2.25
C THR A 80 -43.15 17.27 1.95
N PHE A 81 -43.79 16.70 0.92
CA PHE A 81 -45.13 17.08 0.47
C PHE A 81 -46.20 15.99 0.58
N SER A 82 -45.86 14.79 1.08
CA SER A 82 -46.81 13.69 1.18
C SER A 82 -47.36 13.54 2.60
N ASP A 83 -48.46 14.24 2.87
CA ASP A 83 -49.39 13.92 3.96
C ASP A 83 -49.99 12.52 3.71
N PRO A 84 -49.82 11.53 4.61
CA PRO A 84 -50.26 10.16 4.37
C PRO A 84 -51.75 10.03 4.66
N SER A 85 -52.58 10.54 3.76
CA SER A 85 -54.00 10.20 3.71
C SER A 85 -54.43 10.17 2.25
N GLN A 86 -54.72 8.94 1.80
CA GLN A 86 -55.26 8.56 0.49
C GLN A 86 -54.22 8.26 -0.60
N LEU A 87 -53.97 6.98 -0.83
CA LEU A 87 -54.66 6.28 -1.93
C LEU A 87 -54.47 4.76 -1.79
N HIS A 88 -55.62 4.09 -1.72
CA HIS A 88 -55.81 2.67 -1.99
C HIS A 88 -55.78 2.48 -3.51
N GLY A 89 -54.99 1.53 -4.01
CA GLY A 89 -54.95 1.18 -5.43
C GLY A 89 -54.02 -0.01 -5.68
N GLU A 90 -54.53 -0.99 -6.40
CA GLU A 90 -54.04 -2.37 -6.54
C GLU A 90 -52.72 -2.54 -7.32
N SER A 91 -52.03 -3.64 -6.95
CA SER A 91 -51.27 -4.60 -7.79
C SER A 91 -50.47 -4.14 -9.00
N GLU A 92 -49.19 -4.55 -9.05
CA GLU A 92 -48.76 -5.60 -10.00
C GLU A 92 -47.37 -6.18 -9.68
N GLN A 93 -47.27 -7.50 -9.85
CA GLN A 93 -46.07 -8.31 -9.70
C GLN A 93 -45.09 -8.08 -10.86
N ILE A 94 -43.83 -7.77 -10.57
CA ILE A 94 -42.67 -8.06 -11.41
C ILE A 94 -41.55 -8.38 -10.41
N GLY A 95 -41.15 -9.63 -10.20
CA GLY A 95 -40.43 -10.45 -11.18
C GLY A 95 -38.96 -10.45 -10.76
N GLU A 96 -38.53 -11.55 -10.13
CA GLU A 96 -37.18 -11.78 -9.63
C GLU A 96 -36.11 -11.50 -10.68
N GLN A 97 -35.15 -10.62 -10.38
CA GLN A 97 -33.81 -10.69 -10.95
C GLN A 97 -32.77 -10.50 -9.85
N LYS A 98 -32.24 -11.63 -9.38
CA LYS A 98 -30.93 -11.71 -8.76
C LYS A 98 -29.90 -11.35 -9.82
N ASN A 99 -29.18 -10.25 -9.63
CA ASN A 99 -27.91 -10.02 -10.31
C ASN A 99 -26.84 -9.80 -9.25
N TYR A 100 -26.10 -10.88 -8.97
CA TYR A 100 -24.84 -10.86 -8.25
C TYR A 100 -23.79 -10.26 -9.18
N PHE A 101 -23.47 -8.99 -8.95
CA PHE A 101 -22.14 -8.45 -9.25
C PHE A 101 -21.77 -7.51 -8.10
N SER A 102 -21.38 -8.13 -6.98
CA SER A 102 -20.60 -7.47 -5.95
C SER A 102 -19.21 -7.24 -6.52
N THR A 103 -18.86 -5.99 -6.73
CA THR A 103 -17.48 -5.55 -6.64
C THR A 103 -17.52 -4.27 -5.85
N ASP A 104 -17.18 -4.39 -4.57
CA ASP A 104 -17.05 -3.29 -3.63
C ASP A 104 -16.05 -2.27 -4.18
N GLN A 105 -16.56 -1.28 -4.92
CA GLN A 105 -15.94 0.02 -4.97
C GLN A 105 -16.31 0.71 -3.66
N LYS A 106 -15.52 0.47 -2.60
CA LYS A 106 -15.46 1.40 -1.47
C LYS A 106 -14.72 2.66 -1.93
N GLN A 107 -15.50 3.53 -2.56
CA GLN A 107 -15.21 4.94 -2.69
C GLN A 107 -15.15 5.56 -1.30
N CYS A 108 -14.22 6.52 -1.10
CA CYS A 108 -13.97 7.26 0.13
C CYS A 108 -15.24 7.53 0.95
N SER A 109 -15.35 6.84 2.08
CA SER A 109 -16.07 7.39 3.22
C SER A 109 -15.13 8.36 3.92
N ASP A 110 -15.39 9.66 3.77
CA ASP A 110 -14.91 10.76 4.61
C ASP A 110 -15.39 10.65 6.09
N ASP A 111 -15.62 9.43 6.59
CA ASP A 111 -16.09 9.15 7.95
C ASP A 111 -15.16 8.13 8.63
N TYR A 112 -13.88 8.47 8.78
CA TYR A 112 -13.09 7.97 9.90
C TYR A 112 -12.94 9.12 10.90
N ILE A 113 -14.04 9.53 11.51
CA ILE A 113 -13.95 10.36 12.70
C ILE A 113 -13.33 9.48 13.78
N ILE A 114 -12.01 9.60 13.95
CA ILE A 114 -11.30 9.07 15.11
C ILE A 114 -11.73 9.96 16.27
N ASP A 115 -12.85 9.64 16.92
CA ASP A 115 -13.39 10.43 18.05
C ASP A 115 -12.58 10.23 19.36
N ASP A 116 -11.58 9.35 19.37
CA ASP A 116 -10.74 9.09 20.53
C ASP A 116 -9.48 9.98 20.53
N PRO A 117 -9.36 10.94 21.48
CA PRO A 117 -8.21 11.83 21.58
C PRO A 117 -6.87 11.09 21.72
N GLN A 118 -6.87 9.90 22.32
CA GLN A 118 -5.65 9.10 22.48
C GLN A 118 -5.17 8.54 21.15
N VAL A 119 -6.11 8.08 20.32
CA VAL A 119 -5.80 7.54 18.99
C VAL A 119 -5.35 8.66 18.05
N ILE A 120 -5.98 9.84 18.10
CA ILE A 120 -5.54 11.02 17.33
C ILE A 120 -4.09 11.37 17.69
N SER A 121 -3.80 11.51 18.98
CA SER A 121 -2.45 11.87 19.46
C SER A 121 -1.41 10.82 19.07
N LEU A 122 -1.75 9.54 19.12
CA LEU A 122 -0.89 8.45 18.66
C LEU A 122 -0.59 8.56 17.16
N VAL A 123 -1.61 8.80 16.33
CA VAL A 123 -1.47 8.93 14.88
C VAL A 123 -0.62 10.15 14.52
N GLU A 124 -0.85 11.30 15.16
CA GLU A 124 -0.04 12.52 14.97
C GLU A 124 1.42 12.30 15.38
N THR A 125 1.65 11.69 16.54
CA THR A 125 3.00 11.33 17.02
C THR A 125 3.67 10.37 16.03
N TYR A 126 2.94 9.39 15.53
CA TYR A 126 3.46 8.43 14.57
C TYR A 126 3.86 9.10 13.25
N ASN A 127 2.97 9.89 12.64
CA ASN A 127 3.21 10.50 11.34
C ASN A 127 4.27 11.62 11.39
N SER A 128 4.44 12.26 12.55
CA SER A 128 5.53 13.22 12.80
C SER A 128 6.90 12.56 13.06
N HIS A 129 6.99 11.23 13.02
CA HIS A 129 8.19 10.45 13.37
C HIS A 129 8.65 10.70 14.82
N GLY A 130 7.70 10.93 15.73
CA GLY A 130 7.94 11.04 17.16
C GLY A 130 8.36 9.70 17.77
N ASP A 131 9.08 9.76 18.89
CA ASP A 131 9.47 8.55 19.60
C ASP A 131 8.46 8.20 20.71
N PHE A 132 8.14 6.92 20.83
CA PHE A 132 7.27 6.40 21.88
C PHE A 132 8.13 5.80 22.99
N LEU A 133 7.98 6.32 24.22
CA LEU A 133 8.74 5.85 25.39
C LEU A 133 8.34 4.42 25.80
N ASP A 134 7.05 4.10 25.73
CA ASP A 134 6.48 2.83 26.18
C ASP A 134 6.20 1.86 25.01
N LYS A 135 6.95 1.96 23.91
CA LYS A 135 6.79 1.03 22.78
C LYS A 135 7.41 -0.32 23.09
N ILE A 136 6.70 -1.38 22.74
CA ILE A 136 7.20 -2.75 22.78
C ILE A 136 7.46 -3.19 21.35
N GLU A 137 8.71 -3.56 21.04
CA GLU A 137 9.03 -4.15 19.74
C GLU A 137 8.52 -5.58 19.67
N VAL A 138 7.70 -5.86 18.67
CA VAL A 138 7.09 -7.18 18.48
C VAL A 138 7.28 -7.69 17.07
N SER A 139 7.25 -9.02 16.96
CA SER A 139 7.13 -9.72 15.69
C SER A 139 5.97 -10.70 15.80
N GLU A 140 5.35 -10.97 14.67
CA GLU A 140 4.40 -12.05 14.59
C GLU A 140 5.07 -13.42 14.77
N THR A 141 4.42 -14.32 15.53
CA THR A 141 4.93 -15.66 15.83
C THR A 141 5.01 -16.54 14.58
N GLU A 142 6.04 -17.38 14.53
CA GLU A 142 6.24 -18.31 13.40
C GLU A 142 5.08 -19.30 13.26
N ASP A 143 4.48 -19.72 14.38
CA ASP A 143 3.31 -20.58 14.40
C ASP A 143 2.12 -19.90 13.72
N SER A 144 1.86 -18.62 14.03
CA SER A 144 0.75 -17.86 13.43
C SER A 144 0.95 -17.65 11.92
N LYS A 145 2.19 -17.37 11.49
CA LYS A 145 2.55 -17.28 10.07
C LYS A 145 2.34 -18.61 9.35
N SER A 146 2.86 -19.69 9.91
CA SER A 146 2.79 -21.03 9.33
C SER A 146 1.35 -21.52 9.17
N HIS A 147 0.50 -21.29 10.19
CA HIS A 147 -0.92 -21.66 10.11
C HIS A 147 -1.64 -20.92 8.98
N ARG A 148 -1.36 -19.64 8.76
CA ARG A 148 -1.95 -18.89 7.64
C ARG A 148 -1.43 -19.33 6.28
N TRP A 149 -0.14 -19.63 6.16
CA TRP A 149 0.41 -20.19 4.91
C TRP A 149 -0.23 -21.54 4.54
N CYS A 150 -0.74 -22.28 5.52
CA CYS A 150 -1.51 -23.50 5.31
C CYS A 150 -3.04 -23.26 5.12
N GLY A 151 -3.49 -22.00 4.99
CA GLY A 151 -4.89 -21.65 4.77
C GLY A 151 -5.74 -21.46 6.03
N GLY A 152 -5.10 -21.41 7.21
CA GLY A 152 -5.76 -21.10 8.48
C GLY A 152 -6.32 -19.67 8.52
N LYS A 153 -7.43 -19.49 9.23
CA LYS A 153 -8.09 -18.18 9.45
C LYS A 153 -7.83 -17.60 10.84
N ASP A 154 -6.86 -18.16 11.56
CA ASP A 154 -6.53 -17.69 12.90
C ASP A 154 -5.92 -16.28 12.85
N PRO A 155 -6.28 -15.42 13.80
CA PRO A 155 -5.76 -14.06 13.87
C PRO A 155 -4.26 -14.06 14.18
N ALA A 156 -3.59 -13.00 13.73
CA ALA A 156 -2.16 -12.79 13.98
C ALA A 156 -1.86 -12.74 15.48
N ILE A 157 -0.83 -13.48 15.90
CA ILE A 157 -0.32 -13.47 17.27
C ILE A 157 1.08 -12.87 17.25
N PHE A 158 1.31 -11.88 18.11
CA PHE A 158 2.56 -11.16 18.25
C PHE A 158 3.23 -11.54 19.57
N GLU A 159 4.56 -11.58 19.56
CA GLU A 159 5.40 -11.77 20.75
C GLU A 159 6.51 -10.71 20.80
N ALA A 160 6.98 -10.41 22.01
CA ALA A 160 8.05 -9.47 22.21
C ALA A 160 9.35 -9.94 21.51
N ASN A 161 9.93 -9.07 20.68
CA ASN A 161 11.17 -9.36 20.00
C ASN A 161 12.34 -8.69 20.73
N HIS A 162 12.94 -9.42 21.67
CA HIS A 162 14.07 -8.93 22.48
C HIS A 162 15.36 -8.69 21.68
N LYS A 163 15.42 -9.06 20.39
CA LYS A 163 16.61 -8.86 19.54
C LYS A 163 16.57 -7.56 18.73
N SER A 164 15.60 -6.68 19.01
CA SER A 164 15.37 -5.40 18.30
C SER A 164 15.11 -5.54 16.79
N ARG A 165 14.60 -6.70 16.37
CA ARG A 165 14.22 -7.00 14.98
C ARG A 165 12.70 -7.07 14.83
N GLY A 166 11.97 -6.43 15.75
CA GLY A 166 10.52 -6.33 15.68
C GLY A 166 10.13 -5.55 14.43
N ASP A 167 9.16 -6.08 13.70
CA ASP A 167 8.60 -5.41 12.50
C ASP A 167 7.53 -4.39 12.89
N TYR A 168 6.97 -4.52 14.08
CA TYR A 168 5.88 -3.70 14.58
C TYR A 168 6.18 -3.22 16.00
N TRP A 169 5.48 -2.18 16.41
CA TRP A 169 5.46 -1.68 17.77
C TRP A 169 4.07 -1.81 18.35
N ILE A 170 4.01 -2.23 19.62
CA ILE A 170 2.82 -2.14 20.44
C ILE A 170 2.94 -0.92 21.34
N ILE A 171 1.94 -0.05 21.28
CA ILE A 171 1.81 1.17 22.07
C ILE A 171 0.67 0.97 23.08
N ASP A 172 0.95 1.25 24.35
CA ASP A 172 0.00 1.15 25.46
C ASP A 172 -0.72 -0.22 25.56
N ASN A 173 -0.03 -1.31 25.17
CA ASN A 173 -0.58 -2.67 25.11
C ASN A 173 -1.87 -2.86 24.28
N GLN A 174 -2.27 -1.86 23.50
CA GLN A 174 -3.57 -1.83 22.81
C GLN A 174 -3.44 -1.58 21.32
N TYR A 175 -2.42 -0.83 20.89
CA TYR A 175 -2.31 -0.37 19.51
C TYR A 175 -1.07 -0.95 18.85
N LEU A 176 -1.24 -1.49 17.65
CA LEU A 176 -0.16 -2.00 16.82
C LEU A 176 0.08 -1.04 15.66
N VAL A 177 1.35 -0.63 15.49
CA VAL A 177 1.81 0.22 14.40
C VAL A 177 3.05 -0.38 13.74
N PRO A 178 3.30 -0.14 12.44
CA PRO A 178 4.50 -0.64 11.78
C PRO A 178 5.74 0.15 12.23
N LYS A 179 6.90 -0.49 12.28
CA LYS A 179 8.16 0.19 12.57
C LYS A 179 8.61 1.06 11.38
N TYR A 180 9.16 2.24 11.67
CA TYR A 180 9.69 3.12 10.62
C TYR A 180 10.84 2.49 9.83
N GLY A 181 11.01 2.94 8.58
CA GLY A 181 12.16 2.60 7.75
C GLY A 181 12.12 1.18 7.16
N GLN A 182 11.00 0.47 7.31
CA GLN A 182 10.77 -0.78 6.60
C GLN A 182 10.58 -0.50 5.11
N LYS A 183 11.41 -1.14 4.29
CA LYS A 183 11.20 -1.14 2.83
C LYS A 183 10.04 -2.07 2.52
N ILE A 184 8.93 -1.49 2.10
CA ILE A 184 7.78 -2.28 1.67
C ILE A 184 8.07 -2.79 0.26
N ASN A 185 8.33 -4.09 0.14
CA ASN A 185 8.35 -4.83 -1.12
C ASN A 185 7.05 -5.66 -1.26
N GLN A 186 6.82 -6.29 -2.42
CA GLN A 186 5.62 -7.09 -2.67
C GLN A 186 5.33 -8.14 -1.58
N HIS A 187 6.37 -8.84 -1.11
CA HIS A 187 6.22 -9.86 -0.08
C HIS A 187 5.80 -9.23 1.27
N SER A 188 6.40 -8.09 1.63
CA SER A 188 6.00 -7.39 2.86
C SER A 188 4.62 -6.75 2.74
N TYR A 189 4.19 -6.33 1.54
CA TYR A 189 2.83 -5.82 1.33
C TYR A 189 1.78 -6.88 1.63
N GLU A 190 1.96 -8.10 1.10
CA GLU A 190 1.06 -9.22 1.41
C GLU A 190 0.96 -9.45 2.92
N THR A 191 2.07 -9.29 3.65
CA THR A 191 2.12 -9.50 5.09
C THR A 191 1.45 -8.35 5.85
N ILE A 192 1.71 -7.11 5.45
CA ILE A 192 1.12 -5.90 6.04
C ILE A 192 -0.39 -5.83 5.76
N SER A 193 -0.84 -6.24 4.58
CA SER A 193 -2.26 -6.22 4.19
C SER A 193 -3.16 -7.11 5.06
N ILE A 194 -2.57 -8.07 5.78
CA ILE A 194 -3.28 -8.92 6.75
C ILE A 194 -3.58 -8.14 8.03
N LEU A 195 -2.74 -7.17 8.37
CA LEU A 195 -2.79 -6.41 9.61
C LEU A 195 -3.39 -5.02 9.42
N PHE A 196 -3.24 -4.45 8.23
CA PHE A 196 -3.66 -3.11 7.88
C PHE A 196 -4.34 -3.09 6.51
N GLU A 197 -5.47 -2.41 6.42
CA GLU A 197 -6.06 -2.02 5.15
C GLU A 197 -5.15 -0.97 4.48
N CYS A 198 -4.62 -1.32 3.31
CA CYS A 198 -3.68 -0.48 2.58
C CYS A 198 -4.40 0.32 1.49
N LEU A 199 -4.49 1.64 1.68
CA LEU A 199 -5.11 2.58 0.75
C LEU A 199 -4.07 3.16 -0.22
N ASN A 200 -4.47 3.36 -1.48
CA ASN A 200 -3.68 4.02 -2.53
C ASN A 200 -2.31 3.38 -2.87
N TYR A 201 -2.10 2.10 -2.55
CA TYR A 201 -0.86 1.39 -2.90
C TYR A 201 -0.69 1.22 -4.42
N HIS A 202 0.35 1.86 -4.99
CA HIS A 202 0.70 1.76 -6.41
C HIS A 202 2.01 0.96 -6.60
N TYR A 203 1.88 -0.28 -7.07
CA TYR A 203 2.97 -1.25 -7.25
C TYR A 203 4.18 -0.74 -8.06
N ASN A 204 3.96 0.14 -9.04
CA ASN A 204 5.01 0.64 -9.94
C ASN A 204 5.69 1.92 -9.47
N ASP A 205 5.27 2.49 -8.34
CA ASP A 205 5.79 3.77 -7.91
C ASP A 205 6.86 3.57 -6.83
N SER A 206 8.12 3.58 -7.25
CA SER A 206 9.26 3.56 -6.33
C SER A 206 9.28 4.73 -5.32
N VAL A 207 8.44 5.75 -5.56
CA VAL A 207 8.23 6.91 -4.67
C VAL A 207 7.16 6.62 -3.61
N ALA A 208 6.08 5.90 -3.92
CA ALA A 208 5.04 5.47 -2.97
C ALA A 208 5.58 4.54 -1.86
N LEU A 209 6.75 3.93 -2.10
CA LEU A 209 7.45 3.08 -1.13
C LEU A 209 8.19 3.86 -0.03
N ARG A 210 8.12 5.20 0.00
CA ARG A 210 8.84 6.03 0.99
C ARG A 210 7.97 6.74 2.02
N SER A 211 6.67 6.95 1.76
CA SER A 211 5.81 7.73 2.66
C SER A 211 4.56 6.94 3.04
N MET A 212 4.71 6.02 3.99
CA MET A 212 3.58 5.37 4.63
C MET A 212 3.00 6.30 5.70
N ILE A 213 1.73 6.64 5.56
CA ILE A 213 0.97 7.45 6.52
C ILE A 213 0.06 6.50 7.31
N LEU A 214 0.15 6.55 8.64
CA LEU A 214 -0.79 5.86 9.50
C LEU A 214 -2.10 6.65 9.52
N VAL A 215 -3.19 6.04 9.05
CA VAL A 215 -4.54 6.61 9.16
C VAL A 215 -5.19 6.12 10.44
N LYS A 216 -5.08 4.82 10.73
CA LYS A 216 -5.67 4.19 11.92
C LYS A 216 -4.74 3.08 12.45
N PRO A 217 -4.38 3.06 13.74
CA PRO A 217 -3.63 1.95 14.31
C PRO A 217 -4.46 0.67 14.33
N ALA A 218 -3.81 -0.47 14.20
CA ALA A 218 -4.45 -1.76 14.43
C ALA A 218 -4.68 -1.96 15.94
N LYS A 219 -5.76 -2.66 16.31
CA LYS A 219 -6.03 -2.97 17.73
C LYS A 219 -5.58 -4.37 18.06
N VAL A 220 -4.92 -4.50 19.20
CA VAL A 220 -4.48 -5.78 19.76
C VAL A 220 -4.97 -5.93 21.18
N SER A 221 -5.01 -7.18 21.64
CA SER A 221 -5.29 -7.50 23.04
C SER A 221 -4.23 -8.43 23.61
N PRO A 222 -3.79 -8.21 24.85
CA PRO A 222 -2.86 -9.11 25.50
C PRO A 222 -3.52 -10.48 25.75
N ILE A 223 -2.78 -11.54 25.46
CA ILE A 223 -3.12 -12.90 25.85
C ILE A 223 -2.58 -13.08 27.27
N HIS A 224 -3.46 -13.42 28.21
CA HIS A 224 -3.09 -13.60 29.63
C HIS A 224 -1.89 -14.56 29.75
N ASP A 225 -0.94 -14.17 30.60
CA ASP A 225 0.23 -14.94 31.04
C ASP A 225 1.33 -15.26 30.01
N GLN A 226 1.32 -14.66 28.80
CA GLN A 226 2.26 -15.08 27.74
C GLN A 226 3.09 -13.97 27.07
N GLU A 227 3.08 -12.70 27.53
CA GLU A 227 3.75 -11.57 26.83
C GLU A 227 3.48 -11.61 25.30
N LYS A 228 2.23 -11.93 24.97
CA LYS A 228 1.74 -12.10 23.61
C LYS A 228 0.51 -11.25 23.39
N TRP A 229 0.33 -10.82 22.15
CA TRP A 229 -0.81 -10.00 21.76
C TRP A 229 -1.50 -10.61 20.56
N LYS A 230 -2.82 -10.57 20.57
CA LYS A 230 -3.68 -11.06 19.49
C LYS A 230 -4.28 -9.89 18.75
N LEU A 231 -4.23 -9.91 17.42
CA LEU A 231 -4.94 -8.94 16.58
C LEU A 231 -6.45 -9.03 16.84
N GLN A 232 -7.06 -7.89 17.17
CA GLN A 232 -8.50 -7.75 17.30
C GLN A 232 -9.11 -7.09 16.06
N ASP A 233 -8.58 -5.92 15.69
CA ASP A 233 -9.04 -5.15 14.54
C ASP A 233 -7.85 -4.73 13.67
N THR A 234 -8.05 -4.75 12.35
CA THR A 234 -7.07 -4.25 11.40
C THR A 234 -6.97 -2.73 11.45
N GLY A 235 -5.75 -2.22 11.26
CA GLY A 235 -5.50 -0.79 11.10
C GLY A 235 -5.70 -0.33 9.66
N THR A 236 -5.34 0.91 9.36
CA THR A 236 -5.39 1.49 8.02
C THR A 236 -4.12 2.29 7.76
N LEU A 237 -3.49 2.01 6.61
CA LEU A 237 -2.29 2.68 6.12
C LEU A 237 -2.60 3.31 4.77
N GLN A 238 -2.00 4.48 4.50
CA GLN A 238 -2.05 5.15 3.21
C GLN A 238 -0.65 5.28 2.63
N PHE A 239 -0.54 5.05 1.33
CA PHE A 239 0.69 5.11 0.53
C PHE A 239 0.65 6.26 -0.48
#